data_AF-A0A131Z981-F1
#
_entry.id   AF-A0A131Z981-F1
#
_cell.length_a   1.000
_cell.length_b   1.000
_cell.length_c   1.000
_cell.angle_alpha   90.00
_cell.angle_beta   90.00
_cell.angle_gamma   90.00
#
_symmetry.space_group_name_H-M   'P 1'
#
loop_
_entity.id
_entity.type
_entity.pdbx_description
1 polymer ?
#
loop_
_entity_poly.entity_id
_entity_poly.type
_entity_poly.pdbx_seq_one_letter_code
_entity_poly.pdbx_strand_id
1 'polypeptide(L)'
;KPKPTSKKKGSIQADLLYAQCHSSSQRIMAGVKFKMDEWLNNLSNKVKTDVSKELCRCRDQGATRLDLSKSSITVLPSSVRELSHLEEFYLYGNKLATLPDELGSLVHLETLALSENSLTTLPDTLANLKQLRVLDVRHNKLNEIPEVVYKLTSLTTLFLRFNRIREVSENIANLTNLTMLSLRENKIRELPAGIGKLTQLVTFDASNNHLKHLPAEIGNCVQLSTLDVQHNELVDLPDTIGNLMVLSRFGIRYNQLTAVPKSLSNCVLITDFNVESNLVSQLPEGLLASFTNLHTLTLSRNNFASYPSGGPAQFTTVTSINMEHNQINKIPFGIFSRAKHLSKLNMKENQLTSLPLDLGTWTTMVELNLGTNQLSKIPDDIQYLVCLEVLTLSNNLLRRLPSTIGNLAALRVLDLEENRLDSLPNEIGHLRQLQKLVVQSNQLTNLPRAIGYLSNLTYLSVGENNLNQIPEEIGTLENLESLYINDNPNLHSLPFELALCTNLQIMSIENCPLSQIPAEIVNGGPSLVIQYLKMKGPYRTL
;
A
#
# COMPACT_ATOMS: atom_id res chain seq x y z
N LYS A 1 -12.02 -51.94 -38.83
CA LYS A 1 -11.05 -52.54 -37.87
C LYS A 1 -10.33 -51.39 -37.17
N PRO A 2 -10.20 -51.33 -35.82
CA PRO A 2 -10.60 -52.28 -34.78
C PRO A 2 -11.69 -51.76 -33.81
N LYS A 3 -12.10 -52.65 -32.91
CA LYS A 3 -13.13 -52.56 -31.86
C LYS A 3 -12.68 -51.73 -30.63
N PRO A 4 -13.61 -51.23 -29.80
CA PRO A 4 -13.31 -50.73 -28.47
C PRO A 4 -13.25 -51.89 -27.46
N THR A 5 -12.26 -51.87 -26.55
CA THR A 5 -12.31 -52.66 -25.32
C THR A 5 -11.97 -51.80 -24.11
N SER A 6 -12.72 -52.10 -23.06
CA SER A 6 -12.87 -51.46 -21.76
C SER A 6 -11.70 -51.62 -20.80
N LYS A 7 -11.63 -50.70 -19.83
CA LYS A 7 -11.20 -50.77 -18.40
C LYS A 7 -10.17 -49.66 -18.10
N LYS A 8 -10.25 -48.84 -17.05
CA LYS A 8 -10.91 -48.90 -15.72
C LYS A 8 -11.24 -47.45 -15.32
N LYS A 9 -12.45 -47.11 -14.86
CA LYS A 9 -12.93 -47.23 -13.46
C LYS A 9 -11.89 -46.69 -12.46
N GLY A 10 -11.87 -45.37 -12.30
CA GLY A 10 -11.05 -44.67 -11.30
C GLY A 10 -11.48 -43.22 -11.04
N SER A 11 -12.03 -42.51 -12.05
CA SER A 11 -12.38 -41.09 -11.89
C SER A 11 -13.81 -40.81 -11.41
N ILE A 12 -14.76 -41.73 -11.60
CA ILE A 12 -16.19 -41.45 -11.33
C ILE A 12 -16.50 -41.42 -9.82
N GLN A 13 -15.68 -42.06 -8.98
CA GLN A 13 -15.89 -42.08 -7.53
C GLN A 13 -15.28 -40.86 -6.81
N ALA A 14 -14.28 -40.21 -7.42
CA ALA A 14 -13.69 -38.96 -6.93
C ALA A 14 -14.59 -37.75 -7.27
N ASP A 15 -15.18 -37.71 -8.46
CA ASP A 15 -16.09 -36.63 -8.87
C ASP A 15 -17.41 -36.63 -8.08
N LEU A 16 -17.91 -37.80 -7.67
CA LEU A 16 -19.08 -37.93 -6.79
C LEU A 16 -18.77 -37.51 -5.35
N LEU A 17 -17.56 -37.77 -4.82
CA LEU A 17 -17.13 -37.29 -3.51
C LEU A 17 -16.85 -35.78 -3.52
N TYR A 18 -16.28 -35.24 -4.61
CA TYR A 18 -16.04 -33.81 -4.77
C TYR A 18 -17.36 -33.04 -4.87
N ALA A 19 -18.35 -33.54 -5.61
CA ALA A 19 -19.68 -32.95 -5.70
C ALA A 19 -20.49 -33.07 -4.39
N GLN A 20 -20.31 -34.15 -3.61
CA GLN A 20 -20.92 -34.29 -2.29
C GLN A 20 -20.24 -33.39 -1.24
N CYS A 21 -18.91 -33.24 -1.25
CA CYS A 21 -18.20 -32.28 -0.40
C CYS A 21 -18.49 -30.82 -0.79
N HIS A 22 -18.59 -30.48 -2.08
CA HIS A 22 -18.95 -29.13 -2.52
C HIS A 22 -20.41 -28.78 -2.19
N SER A 23 -21.36 -29.72 -2.36
CA SER A 23 -22.75 -29.48 -1.96
C SER A 23 -22.95 -29.47 -0.45
N SER A 24 -22.16 -30.23 0.32
CA SER A 24 -22.18 -30.20 1.78
C SER A 24 -21.54 -28.92 2.32
N SER A 25 -20.41 -28.47 1.77
CA SER A 25 -19.78 -27.19 2.10
C SER A 25 -20.61 -26.00 1.66
N GLN A 26 -21.33 -26.07 0.53
CA GLN A 26 -22.30 -25.04 0.14
C GLN A 26 -23.56 -25.06 1.01
N ARG A 27 -24.04 -26.22 1.48
CA ARG A 27 -25.15 -26.31 2.45
C ARG A 27 -24.76 -25.87 3.85
N ILE A 28 -23.52 -26.10 4.27
CA ILE A 28 -22.97 -25.63 5.55
C ILE A 28 -22.70 -24.12 5.47
N MET A 29 -22.13 -23.61 4.37
CA MET A 29 -21.96 -22.16 4.15
C MET A 29 -23.30 -21.44 3.97
N ALA A 30 -24.29 -22.05 3.31
CA ALA A 30 -25.64 -21.50 3.21
C ALA A 30 -26.38 -21.59 4.55
N GLY A 31 -26.20 -22.64 5.34
CA GLY A 31 -26.79 -22.78 6.67
C GLY A 31 -26.14 -21.88 7.73
N VAL A 32 -24.84 -21.62 7.62
CA VAL A 32 -24.11 -20.63 8.44
C VAL A 32 -24.46 -19.22 8.00
N LYS A 33 -24.62 -18.96 6.69
CA LYS A 33 -25.10 -17.66 6.19
C LYS A 33 -26.57 -17.42 6.54
N PHE A 34 -27.43 -18.43 6.48
CA PHE A 34 -28.83 -18.34 6.89
C PHE A 34 -28.97 -18.17 8.41
N LYS A 35 -28.19 -18.90 9.23
CA LYS A 35 -28.15 -18.68 10.68
C LYS A 35 -27.50 -17.36 11.06
N MET A 36 -26.49 -16.88 10.33
CA MET A 36 -25.92 -15.55 10.52
C MET A 36 -26.93 -14.47 10.11
N ASP A 37 -27.68 -14.66 9.03
CA ASP A 37 -28.76 -13.76 8.59
C ASP A 37 -29.97 -13.82 9.55
N GLU A 38 -30.30 -14.98 10.13
CA GLU A 38 -31.31 -15.14 11.20
C GLU A 38 -30.83 -14.54 12.53
N TRP A 39 -29.53 -14.64 12.85
CA TRP A 39 -28.95 -14.07 14.06
C TRP A 39 -28.74 -12.56 13.91
N LEU A 40 -28.40 -12.06 12.71
CA LEU A 40 -28.39 -10.65 12.34
C LEU A 40 -29.82 -10.09 12.25
N ASN A 41 -30.81 -10.86 11.80
CA ASN A 41 -32.22 -10.48 11.87
C ASN A 41 -32.77 -10.50 13.30
N ASN A 42 -32.29 -11.40 14.16
CA ASN A 42 -32.66 -11.39 15.59
C ASN A 42 -31.93 -10.30 16.39
N LEU A 43 -30.75 -9.85 15.95
CA LEU A 43 -30.10 -8.62 16.46
C LEU A 43 -30.70 -7.34 15.86
N SER A 44 -31.36 -7.42 14.69
CA SER A 44 -32.10 -6.31 14.08
C SER A 44 -33.53 -6.16 14.60
N ASN A 45 -33.99 -7.07 15.47
CA ASN A 45 -35.13 -6.85 16.37
C ASN A 45 -34.78 -5.88 17.52
N LYS A 46 -34.00 -4.83 17.23
CA LYS A 46 -34.16 -3.57 17.95
C LYS A 46 -35.63 -3.20 17.79
N VAL A 47 -36.32 -3.00 18.91
CA VAL A 47 -37.65 -2.39 18.98
C VAL A 47 -37.72 -1.34 17.88
N LYS A 48 -38.59 -1.54 16.89
CA LYS A 48 -38.75 -0.63 15.75
C LYS A 48 -38.91 0.78 16.35
N THR A 49 -37.87 1.59 16.27
CA THR A 49 -37.83 2.88 16.97
C THR A 49 -39.02 3.67 16.49
N ASP A 50 -39.93 3.96 17.41
CA ASP A 50 -41.09 4.78 17.12
C ASP A 50 -40.59 6.23 17.02
N VAL A 51 -40.22 6.62 15.80
CA VAL A 51 -39.61 7.91 15.51
C VAL A 51 -40.45 9.05 16.08
N SER A 52 -41.78 8.95 15.98
CA SER A 52 -42.69 9.95 16.53
C SER A 52 -42.55 10.09 18.05
N LYS A 53 -42.39 8.97 18.79
CA LYS A 53 -42.16 9.03 20.24
C LYS A 53 -40.83 9.66 20.61
N GLU A 54 -39.76 9.33 19.88
CA GLU A 54 -38.44 9.94 20.15
C GLU A 54 -38.43 11.44 19.84
N LEU A 55 -39.12 11.88 18.78
CA LEU A 55 -39.32 13.31 18.50
C LEU A 55 -40.10 13.99 19.63
N CYS A 56 -41.23 13.44 20.08
CA CYS A 56 -41.97 14.01 21.20
C CYS A 56 -41.12 14.08 22.48
N ARG A 57 -40.35 13.03 22.77
CA ARG A 57 -39.45 13.00 23.92
C ARG A 57 -38.37 14.08 23.84
N CYS A 58 -37.75 14.24 22.66
CA CYS A 58 -36.74 15.28 22.43
C CYS A 58 -37.31 16.68 22.62
N ARG A 59 -38.54 16.91 22.13
CA ARG A 59 -39.29 18.16 22.31
C ARG A 59 -39.56 18.45 23.79
N ASP A 60 -40.15 17.49 24.49
CA ASP A 60 -40.59 17.67 25.88
C ASP A 60 -39.40 17.85 26.84
N GLN A 61 -38.23 17.29 26.48
CA GLN A 61 -36.99 17.45 27.23
C GLN A 61 -36.20 18.71 26.84
N GLY A 62 -36.55 19.39 25.74
CA GLY A 62 -35.78 20.52 25.22
C GLY A 62 -34.34 20.17 24.83
N ALA A 63 -34.09 18.92 24.45
CA ALA A 63 -32.73 18.47 24.10
C ALA A 63 -32.26 19.10 22.79
N THR A 64 -31.07 19.69 22.76
CA THR A 64 -30.48 20.33 21.57
C THR A 64 -29.81 19.34 20.62
N ARG A 65 -29.64 18.08 21.06
CA ARG A 65 -29.06 17.00 20.27
C ARG A 65 -30.00 15.81 20.19
N LEU A 66 -30.20 15.30 18.97
CA LEU A 66 -30.99 14.09 18.71
C LEU A 66 -30.21 13.14 17.81
N ASP A 67 -30.07 11.89 18.24
CA ASP A 67 -29.45 10.82 17.47
C ASP A 67 -30.44 9.69 17.20
N LEU A 68 -30.83 9.54 15.94
CA LEU A 68 -31.70 8.50 15.42
C LEU A 68 -30.96 7.59 14.43
N SER A 69 -29.64 7.51 14.55
CA SER A 69 -28.79 6.76 13.62
C SER A 69 -28.97 5.24 13.78
N LYS A 70 -28.71 4.49 12.72
CA LYS A 70 -28.76 3.01 12.69
C LYS A 70 -30.08 2.45 13.24
N SER A 71 -31.19 3.14 12.96
CA SER A 71 -32.54 2.81 13.46
C SER A 71 -33.47 2.27 12.36
N SER A 72 -32.93 1.98 11.18
CA SER A 72 -33.69 1.49 10.01
C SER A 72 -34.85 2.39 9.59
N ILE A 73 -34.73 3.71 9.80
CA ILE A 73 -35.77 4.69 9.47
C ILE A 73 -35.88 4.83 7.95
N THR A 74 -37.10 4.73 7.42
CA THR A 74 -37.38 4.89 5.98
C THR A 74 -37.93 6.27 5.64
N VAL A 75 -38.66 6.89 6.56
CA VAL A 75 -39.29 8.21 6.41
C VAL A 75 -39.23 8.94 7.74
N LEU A 76 -38.92 10.23 7.70
CA LEU A 76 -39.01 11.12 8.86
C LEU A 76 -40.40 11.78 8.87
N PRO A 77 -41.15 11.75 9.98
CA PRO A 77 -42.49 12.34 10.04
C PRO A 77 -42.42 13.88 10.07
N SER A 78 -43.50 14.54 9.62
CA SER A 78 -43.62 16.00 9.60
C SER A 78 -43.59 16.65 10.99
N SER A 79 -43.84 15.87 12.05
CA SER A 79 -43.69 16.32 13.45
C SER A 79 -42.26 16.76 13.79
N VAL A 80 -41.26 16.48 12.94
CA VAL A 80 -39.91 17.03 13.10
C VAL A 80 -39.90 18.55 13.23
N ARG A 81 -40.85 19.27 12.62
CA ARG A 81 -40.95 20.75 12.72
C ARG A 81 -41.03 21.28 14.15
N GLU A 82 -41.46 20.45 15.10
CA GLU A 82 -41.63 20.82 16.50
C GLU A 82 -40.30 20.90 17.27
N LEU A 83 -39.19 20.44 16.68
CA LEU A 83 -37.86 20.44 17.29
C LEU A 83 -37.06 21.71 16.97
N SER A 84 -37.70 22.88 16.91
CA SER A 84 -37.04 24.13 16.48
C SER A 84 -35.85 24.57 17.33
N HIS A 85 -35.67 24.00 18.52
CA HIS A 85 -34.54 24.20 19.43
C HIS A 85 -33.33 23.29 19.15
N LEU A 86 -33.44 22.37 18.18
CA LEU A 86 -32.39 21.39 17.90
C LEU A 86 -31.18 22.03 17.19
N GLU A 87 -29.98 21.71 17.68
CA GLU A 87 -28.69 22.17 17.17
C GLU A 87 -27.94 21.04 16.43
N GLU A 88 -28.08 19.79 16.89
CA GLU A 88 -27.42 18.62 16.30
C GLU A 88 -28.41 17.51 15.98
N PHE A 89 -28.45 17.07 14.73
CA PHE A 89 -29.33 15.98 14.29
C PHE A 89 -28.57 14.89 13.53
N TYR A 90 -28.49 13.71 14.12
CA TYR A 90 -27.84 12.53 13.55
C TYR A 90 -28.88 11.51 13.06
N LEU A 91 -28.80 11.19 11.77
CA LEU A 91 -29.68 10.29 11.04
C LEU A 91 -28.88 9.26 10.22
N TYR A 92 -27.61 9.03 10.53
CA TYR A 92 -26.74 8.20 9.69
C TYR A 92 -27.08 6.70 9.78
N GLY A 93 -26.78 5.93 8.74
CA GLY A 93 -27.00 4.48 8.71
C GLY A 93 -28.49 4.08 8.73
N ASN A 94 -29.34 4.86 8.06
CA ASN A 94 -30.77 4.61 7.93
C ASN A 94 -31.14 4.24 6.47
N LYS A 95 -32.42 4.27 6.13
CA LYS A 95 -32.96 3.93 4.81
C LYS A 95 -33.76 5.09 4.21
N LEU A 96 -33.43 6.33 4.58
CA LEU A 96 -34.13 7.52 4.10
C LEU A 96 -33.90 7.70 2.61
N ALA A 97 -34.98 7.79 1.83
CA ALA A 97 -34.93 8.11 0.40
C ALA A 97 -35.14 9.61 0.14
N THR A 98 -35.91 10.27 1.01
CA THR A 98 -36.19 11.71 0.98
C THR A 98 -36.22 12.27 2.40
N LEU A 99 -36.18 13.59 2.52
CA LEU A 99 -36.42 14.31 3.78
C LEU A 99 -37.69 15.15 3.63
N PRO A 100 -38.48 15.31 4.70
CA PRO A 100 -39.68 16.15 4.69
C PRO A 100 -39.31 17.65 4.65
N ASP A 101 -40.17 18.47 4.05
CA ASP A 101 -39.98 19.92 3.96
C ASP A 101 -39.95 20.60 5.35
N GLU A 102 -40.62 19.99 6.32
CA GLU A 102 -40.65 20.41 7.73
C GLU A 102 -39.27 20.45 8.40
N LEU A 103 -38.27 19.75 7.85
CA LEU A 103 -36.90 19.80 8.36
C LEU A 103 -36.32 21.23 8.27
N GLY A 104 -36.81 22.07 7.35
CA GLY A 104 -36.45 23.47 7.24
C GLY A 104 -36.91 24.36 8.40
N SER A 105 -37.71 23.85 9.35
CA SER A 105 -38.13 24.59 10.55
C SER A 105 -37.10 24.53 11.69
N LEU A 106 -36.04 23.72 11.58
CA LEU A 106 -35.00 23.55 12.59
C LEU A 106 -33.95 24.69 12.52
N VAL A 107 -34.38 25.94 12.63
CA VAL A 107 -33.57 27.12 12.30
C VAL A 107 -32.27 27.29 13.12
N HIS A 108 -32.15 26.62 14.27
CA HIS A 108 -30.96 26.60 15.12
C HIS A 108 -29.99 25.43 14.81
N LEU A 109 -30.31 24.61 13.81
CA LEU A 109 -29.52 23.43 13.50
C LEU A 109 -28.14 23.82 12.98
N GLU A 110 -27.09 23.40 13.68
CA GLU A 110 -25.69 23.58 13.32
C GLU A 110 -25.11 22.35 12.62
N THR A 111 -25.54 21.15 12.99
CA THR A 111 -25.04 19.88 12.44
C THR A 111 -26.18 18.99 11.98
N LEU A 112 -26.12 18.58 10.70
CA LEU A 112 -27.04 17.61 10.11
C LEU A 112 -26.24 16.46 9.49
N ALA A 113 -26.34 15.27 10.09
CA ALA A 113 -25.65 14.07 9.62
C ALA A 113 -26.62 13.05 9.03
N LEU A 114 -26.53 12.86 7.72
CA LEU A 114 -27.42 12.04 6.88
C LEU A 114 -26.65 10.91 6.17
N SER A 115 -25.43 10.62 6.60
CA SER A 115 -24.57 9.64 5.91
C SER A 115 -25.16 8.23 5.90
N GLU A 116 -24.79 7.41 4.92
CA GLU A 116 -25.26 6.02 4.79
C GLU A 116 -26.80 5.94 4.74
N ASN A 117 -27.41 6.64 3.78
CA ASN A 117 -28.85 6.60 3.49
C ASN A 117 -29.08 6.31 1.99
N SER A 118 -30.28 6.57 1.47
CA SER A 118 -30.63 6.40 0.05
C SER A 118 -31.10 7.71 -0.59
N LEU A 119 -30.65 8.86 -0.08
CA LEU A 119 -31.08 10.18 -0.55
C LEU A 119 -30.65 10.41 -1.99
N THR A 120 -31.58 10.90 -2.82
CA THR A 120 -31.31 11.34 -4.19
C THR A 120 -31.39 12.86 -4.36
N THR A 121 -32.01 13.56 -3.42
CA THR A 121 -32.13 15.03 -3.37
C THR A 121 -32.32 15.49 -1.91
N LEU A 122 -32.33 16.80 -1.69
CA LEU A 122 -32.63 17.47 -0.42
C LEU A 122 -33.75 18.51 -0.65
N PRO A 123 -34.66 18.74 0.33
CA PRO A 123 -35.77 19.67 0.17
C PRO A 123 -35.31 21.14 0.16
N ASP A 124 -35.95 21.97 -0.66
CA ASP A 124 -35.60 23.39 -0.83
C ASP A 124 -35.73 24.22 0.45
N THR A 125 -36.59 23.77 1.37
CA THR A 125 -36.79 24.42 2.68
C THR A 125 -35.56 24.36 3.58
N LEU A 126 -34.58 23.49 3.30
CA LEU A 126 -33.30 23.52 4.02
C LEU A 126 -32.58 24.87 3.89
N ALA A 127 -32.88 25.67 2.86
CA ALA A 127 -32.34 27.03 2.73
C ALA A 127 -32.62 27.92 3.95
N ASN A 128 -33.59 27.57 4.80
CA ASN A 128 -33.91 28.28 6.04
C ASN A 128 -32.92 28.00 7.19
N LEU A 129 -32.08 26.96 7.09
CA LEU A 129 -31.13 26.57 8.12
C LEU A 129 -29.88 27.47 8.09
N LYS A 130 -30.05 28.74 8.46
CA LYS A 130 -29.01 29.78 8.38
C LYS A 130 -27.87 29.63 9.40
N GLN A 131 -27.99 28.70 10.33
CA GLN A 131 -26.95 28.38 11.31
C GLN A 131 -26.24 27.06 10.99
N LEU A 132 -26.61 26.36 9.91
CA LEU A 132 -26.03 25.06 9.60
C LEU A 132 -24.56 25.20 9.20
N ARG A 133 -23.68 24.58 9.98
CA ARG A 133 -22.22 24.60 9.81
C ARG A 133 -21.70 23.31 9.19
N VAL A 134 -22.29 22.18 9.56
CA VAL A 134 -21.86 20.85 9.12
C VAL A 134 -23.02 20.14 8.44
N LEU A 135 -22.81 19.78 7.16
CA LEU A 135 -23.71 18.90 6.41
C LEU A 135 -22.95 17.66 5.96
N ASP A 136 -23.34 16.51 6.50
CA ASP A 136 -22.80 15.21 6.10
C ASP A 136 -23.84 14.42 5.32
N VAL A 137 -23.62 14.26 4.02
CA VAL A 137 -24.48 13.46 3.11
C VAL A 137 -23.68 12.35 2.42
N ARG A 138 -22.60 11.87 3.06
CA ARG A 138 -21.77 10.77 2.52
C ARG A 138 -22.56 9.49 2.30
N HIS A 139 -22.13 8.62 1.39
CA HIS A 139 -22.77 7.31 1.15
C HIS A 139 -24.28 7.43 0.90
N ASN A 140 -24.65 8.26 -0.08
CA ASN A 140 -26.03 8.42 -0.56
C ASN A 140 -26.09 8.14 -2.07
N LYS A 141 -27.16 8.55 -2.74
CA LYS A 141 -27.41 8.33 -4.17
C LYS A 141 -27.55 9.65 -4.93
N LEU A 142 -26.94 10.73 -4.45
CA LEU A 142 -26.98 12.04 -5.09
C LEU A 142 -26.27 11.98 -6.45
N ASN A 143 -26.97 12.36 -7.53
CA ASN A 143 -26.39 12.43 -8.88
C ASN A 143 -25.76 13.80 -9.19
N GLU A 144 -26.09 14.80 -8.40
CA GLU A 144 -25.58 16.17 -8.42
C GLU A 144 -25.61 16.71 -6.98
N ILE A 145 -24.95 17.84 -6.72
CA ILE A 145 -25.12 18.57 -5.46
C ILE A 145 -26.45 19.35 -5.57
N PRO A 146 -27.46 19.08 -4.72
CA PRO A 146 -28.76 19.75 -4.81
C PRO A 146 -28.65 21.28 -4.67
N GLU A 147 -29.42 22.04 -5.46
CA GLU A 147 -29.35 23.51 -5.49
C GLU A 147 -29.50 24.19 -4.12
N VAL A 148 -30.28 23.58 -3.23
CA VAL A 148 -30.46 24.08 -1.85
C VAL A 148 -29.15 24.13 -1.07
N VAL A 149 -28.20 23.22 -1.35
CA VAL A 149 -26.90 23.17 -0.65
C VAL A 149 -26.11 24.46 -0.90
N TYR A 150 -26.15 25.01 -2.12
CA TYR A 150 -25.47 26.25 -2.46
C TYR A 150 -26.06 27.50 -1.76
N LYS A 151 -27.26 27.39 -1.17
CA LYS A 151 -27.92 28.45 -0.40
C LYS A 151 -27.56 28.43 1.10
N LEU A 152 -26.88 27.38 1.57
CA LEU A 152 -26.46 27.18 2.95
C LEU A 152 -25.13 27.89 3.23
N THR A 153 -25.11 29.23 3.13
CA THR A 153 -23.89 30.04 3.19
C THR A 153 -23.18 30.04 4.55
N SER A 154 -23.81 29.49 5.60
CA SER A 154 -23.22 29.27 6.92
C SER A 154 -22.32 28.03 7.00
N LEU A 155 -22.33 27.16 5.98
CA LEU A 155 -21.57 25.91 5.99
C LEU A 155 -20.07 26.18 6.11
N THR A 156 -19.45 25.49 7.07
CA THR A 156 -18.00 25.39 7.22
C THR A 156 -17.49 24.03 6.75
N THR A 157 -18.33 23.00 6.78
CA THR A 157 -17.96 21.63 6.43
C THR A 157 -19.03 20.95 5.63
N LEU A 158 -18.65 20.44 4.45
CA LEU A 158 -19.54 19.74 3.53
C LEU A 158 -18.92 18.40 3.12
N PHE A 159 -19.56 17.30 3.51
CA PHE A 159 -19.15 15.96 3.14
C PHE A 159 -20.09 15.33 2.12
N LEU A 160 -19.58 15.08 0.92
CA LEU A 160 -20.31 14.50 -0.22
C LEU A 160 -19.71 13.16 -0.70
N ARG A 161 -18.79 12.57 0.08
CA ARG A 161 -18.06 11.35 -0.28
C ARG A 161 -18.99 10.18 -0.64
N PHE A 162 -18.62 9.35 -1.61
CA PHE A 162 -19.39 8.16 -2.01
C PHE A 162 -20.84 8.50 -2.41
N ASN A 163 -20.97 9.36 -3.40
CA ASN A 163 -22.23 9.62 -4.09
C ASN A 163 -22.06 9.29 -5.59
N ARG A 164 -22.89 9.86 -6.45
CA ARG A 164 -22.85 9.66 -7.91
C ARG A 164 -22.75 11.00 -8.64
N ILE A 165 -22.21 12.03 -7.96
CA ILE A 165 -22.14 13.41 -8.44
C ILE A 165 -21.28 13.46 -9.69
N ARG A 166 -21.81 14.04 -10.77
CA ARG A 166 -21.11 14.16 -12.06
C ARG A 166 -20.52 15.53 -12.32
N GLU A 167 -21.15 16.57 -11.78
CA GLU A 167 -20.84 17.96 -12.04
C GLU A 167 -20.98 18.76 -10.74
N VAL A 168 -20.17 19.81 -10.62
CA VAL A 168 -20.23 20.79 -9.54
C VAL A 168 -20.58 22.13 -10.16
N SER A 169 -21.66 22.75 -9.71
CA SER A 169 -22.14 24.04 -10.24
C SER A 169 -21.23 25.19 -9.82
N GLU A 170 -21.16 26.25 -10.63
CA GLU A 170 -20.51 27.53 -10.29
C GLU A 170 -21.09 28.15 -8.99
N ASN A 171 -22.32 27.80 -8.63
CA ASN A 171 -22.96 28.21 -7.38
C ASN A 171 -22.21 27.73 -6.12
N ILE A 172 -21.25 26.81 -6.22
CA ILE A 172 -20.33 26.48 -5.13
C ILE A 172 -19.62 27.71 -4.58
N ALA A 173 -19.41 28.74 -5.41
CA ALA A 173 -18.82 30.02 -5.04
C ALA A 173 -19.56 30.75 -3.90
N ASN A 174 -20.83 30.41 -3.64
CA ASN A 174 -21.63 31.01 -2.57
C ASN A 174 -21.22 30.52 -1.17
N LEU A 175 -20.55 29.37 -1.06
CA LEU A 175 -20.22 28.72 0.21
C LEU A 175 -18.89 29.22 0.80
N THR A 176 -18.70 30.53 0.85
CA THR A 176 -17.41 31.19 1.15
C THR A 176 -16.84 30.91 2.55
N ASN A 177 -17.68 30.42 3.48
CA ASN A 177 -17.27 30.03 4.83
C ASN A 177 -16.71 28.60 4.92
N LEU A 178 -16.73 27.83 3.82
CA LEU A 178 -16.21 26.46 3.83
C LEU A 178 -14.73 26.42 4.17
N THR A 179 -14.41 25.62 5.19
CA THR A 179 -13.04 25.26 5.58
C THR A 179 -12.71 23.84 5.18
N MET A 180 -13.72 22.98 5.00
CA MET A 180 -13.56 21.60 4.57
C MET A 180 -14.61 21.21 3.53
N LEU A 181 -14.14 20.77 2.36
CA LEU A 181 -14.97 20.24 1.28
C LEU A 181 -14.46 18.86 0.86
N SER A 182 -15.32 17.86 0.90
CA SER A 182 -14.99 16.48 0.48
C SER A 182 -15.93 16.02 -0.62
N LEU A 183 -15.42 15.96 -1.84
CA LEU A 183 -16.07 15.42 -3.05
C LEU A 183 -15.56 14.03 -3.45
N ARG A 184 -14.72 13.41 -2.61
CA ARG A 184 -14.11 12.10 -2.85
C ARG A 184 -15.08 11.00 -3.30
N GLU A 185 -14.64 10.08 -4.15
CA GLU A 185 -15.44 8.90 -4.56
C GLU A 185 -16.79 9.31 -5.18
N ASN A 186 -16.71 10.09 -6.25
CA ASN A 186 -17.85 10.52 -7.07
C ASN A 186 -17.52 10.26 -8.56
N LYS A 187 -18.23 10.92 -9.47
CA LYS A 187 -18.05 10.78 -10.92
C LYS A 187 -17.75 12.13 -11.60
N ILE A 188 -17.11 13.04 -10.86
CA ILE A 188 -16.90 14.42 -11.27
C ILE A 188 -15.84 14.47 -12.37
N ARG A 189 -16.13 15.19 -13.46
CA ARG A 189 -15.21 15.34 -14.60
C ARG A 189 -14.46 16.67 -14.63
N GLU A 190 -15.07 17.70 -14.07
CA GLU A 190 -14.52 19.05 -14.02
C GLU A 190 -14.94 19.77 -12.74
N LEU A 191 -14.13 20.73 -12.32
CA LEU A 191 -14.42 21.63 -11.23
C LEU A 191 -14.59 23.06 -11.78
N PRO A 192 -15.61 23.81 -11.31
CA PRO A 192 -15.87 25.17 -11.75
C PRO A 192 -14.81 26.16 -11.22
N ALA A 193 -14.69 27.31 -11.89
CA ALA A 193 -13.80 28.40 -11.46
C ALA A 193 -14.23 28.98 -10.09
N GLY A 194 -15.54 28.88 -9.77
CA GLY A 194 -16.12 29.27 -8.50
C GLY A 194 -15.46 28.66 -7.25
N ILE A 195 -14.75 27.54 -7.37
CA ILE A 195 -13.96 26.96 -6.26
C ILE A 195 -12.95 27.97 -5.71
N GLY A 196 -12.37 28.84 -6.54
CA GLY A 196 -11.42 29.86 -6.08
C GLY A 196 -12.03 30.97 -5.22
N LYS A 197 -13.36 31.00 -5.03
CA LYS A 197 -14.02 31.91 -4.06
C LYS A 197 -14.05 31.33 -2.65
N LEU A 198 -13.73 30.05 -2.47
CA LEU A 198 -13.64 29.38 -1.17
C LEU A 198 -12.31 29.69 -0.49
N THR A 199 -12.03 30.97 -0.21
CA THR A 199 -10.71 31.41 0.27
C THR A 199 -10.37 30.96 1.70
N GLN A 200 -11.39 30.52 2.46
CA GLN A 200 -11.24 29.96 3.80
C GLN A 200 -10.99 28.44 3.79
N LEU A 201 -10.91 27.82 2.60
CA LEU A 201 -10.77 26.39 2.47
C LEU A 201 -9.39 25.93 2.95
N VAL A 202 -9.38 25.05 3.95
CA VAL A 202 -8.18 24.47 4.56
C VAL A 202 -7.95 23.05 4.04
N THR A 203 -9.03 22.29 3.85
CA THR A 203 -8.98 20.92 3.32
C THR A 203 -9.93 20.76 2.14
N PHE A 204 -9.38 20.31 1.01
CA PHE A 204 -10.14 19.94 -0.17
C PHE A 204 -9.77 18.53 -0.63
N ASP A 205 -10.74 17.61 -0.61
CA ASP A 205 -10.57 16.24 -1.10
C ASP A 205 -11.51 16.00 -2.29
N ALA A 206 -10.94 15.93 -3.48
CA ALA A 206 -11.61 15.56 -4.73
C ALA A 206 -11.04 14.26 -5.32
N SER A 207 -10.40 13.43 -4.50
CA SER A 207 -9.80 12.17 -4.94
C SER A 207 -10.83 11.15 -5.43
N ASN A 208 -10.41 10.16 -6.23
CA ASN A 208 -11.29 9.10 -6.76
C ASN A 208 -12.48 9.69 -7.54
N ASN A 209 -12.17 10.49 -8.56
CA ASN A 209 -13.11 11.08 -9.51
C ASN A 209 -12.55 10.89 -10.94
N HIS A 210 -13.08 11.62 -11.91
CA HIS A 210 -12.66 11.60 -13.32
C HIS A 210 -12.13 12.97 -13.77
N LEU A 211 -11.51 13.73 -12.86
CA LEU A 211 -11.00 15.06 -13.16
C LEU A 211 -9.84 14.99 -14.16
N LYS A 212 -9.91 15.77 -15.23
CA LYS A 212 -8.82 15.91 -16.21
C LYS A 212 -7.90 17.10 -15.97
N HIS A 213 -8.46 18.16 -15.39
CA HIS A 213 -7.78 19.40 -15.06
C HIS A 213 -8.28 19.94 -13.73
N LEU A 214 -7.48 20.80 -13.11
CA LEU A 214 -7.92 21.68 -12.02
C LEU A 214 -8.09 23.10 -12.54
N PRO A 215 -9.12 23.84 -12.10
CA PRO A 215 -9.27 25.26 -12.44
C PRO A 215 -8.10 26.06 -11.87
N ALA A 216 -7.58 27.04 -12.62
CA ALA A 216 -6.47 27.87 -12.17
C ALA A 216 -6.82 28.68 -10.90
N GLU A 217 -8.10 28.97 -10.70
CA GLU A 217 -8.63 29.69 -9.55
C GLU A 217 -8.43 28.93 -8.23
N ILE A 218 -8.10 27.63 -8.25
CA ILE A 218 -7.74 26.88 -7.02
C ILE A 218 -6.59 27.55 -6.26
N GLY A 219 -5.67 28.23 -6.97
CA GLY A 219 -4.58 28.98 -6.37
C GLY A 219 -5.01 30.20 -5.54
N ASN A 220 -6.29 30.59 -5.58
CA ASN A 220 -6.85 31.65 -4.73
C ASN A 220 -7.19 31.14 -3.31
N CYS A 221 -7.30 29.82 -3.12
CA CYS A 221 -7.57 29.19 -1.82
C CYS A 221 -6.29 29.14 -0.97
N VAL A 222 -5.68 30.30 -0.68
CA VAL A 222 -4.34 30.40 -0.08
C VAL A 222 -4.21 29.81 1.34
N GLN A 223 -5.32 29.47 2.00
CA GLN A 223 -5.33 28.77 3.29
C GLN A 223 -5.28 27.24 3.15
N LEU A 224 -5.27 26.71 1.93
CA LEU A 224 -5.35 25.28 1.67
C LEU A 224 -4.07 24.57 2.11
N SER A 225 -4.15 23.88 3.25
CA SER A 225 -3.06 23.09 3.81
C SER A 225 -3.08 21.64 3.30
N THR A 226 -4.23 21.16 2.85
CA THR A 226 -4.44 19.81 2.33
C THR A 226 -5.27 19.83 1.07
N LEU A 227 -4.67 19.38 -0.04
CA LEU A 227 -5.33 19.18 -1.32
C LEU A 227 -5.12 17.73 -1.75
N ASP A 228 -6.19 16.95 -1.85
CA ASP A 228 -6.14 15.59 -2.36
C ASP A 228 -6.95 15.47 -3.66
N VAL A 229 -6.24 15.16 -4.74
CA VAL A 229 -6.77 14.95 -6.10
C VAL A 229 -6.23 13.64 -6.69
N GLN A 230 -5.77 12.71 -5.85
CA GLN A 230 -5.27 11.41 -6.28
C GLN A 230 -6.37 10.55 -6.92
N HIS A 231 -6.00 9.54 -7.70
CA HIS A 231 -6.95 8.66 -8.39
C HIS A 231 -7.94 9.45 -9.24
N ASN A 232 -7.40 10.27 -10.16
CA ASN A 232 -8.15 11.01 -11.17
C ASN A 232 -7.50 10.77 -12.54
N GLU A 233 -7.88 11.56 -13.54
CA GLU A 233 -7.36 11.51 -14.89
C GLU A 233 -6.55 12.79 -15.22
N LEU A 234 -5.96 13.44 -14.19
CA LEU A 234 -5.30 14.73 -14.36
C LEU A 234 -4.11 14.61 -15.31
N VAL A 235 -4.09 15.42 -16.36
CA VAL A 235 -2.98 15.46 -17.33
C VAL A 235 -1.95 16.55 -17.02
N ASP A 236 -2.38 17.59 -16.31
CA ASP A 236 -1.58 18.73 -15.89
C ASP A 236 -2.02 19.26 -14.51
N LEU A 237 -1.25 20.22 -14.00
CA LEU A 237 -1.58 21.04 -12.85
C LEU A 237 -1.40 22.51 -13.24
N PRO A 238 -2.29 23.42 -12.80
CA PRO A 238 -2.16 24.84 -13.11
C PRO A 238 -0.96 25.46 -12.37
N ASP A 239 -0.28 26.43 -13.01
CA ASP A 239 0.85 27.15 -12.41
C ASP A 239 0.46 27.89 -11.11
N THR A 240 -0.80 28.24 -10.95
CA THR A 240 -1.31 28.90 -9.74
C THR A 240 -1.27 28.03 -8.49
N ILE A 241 -1.00 26.72 -8.61
CA ILE A 241 -0.81 25.83 -7.45
C ILE A 241 0.31 26.32 -6.53
N GLY A 242 1.33 27.00 -7.08
CA GLY A 242 2.42 27.61 -6.31
C GLY A 242 1.99 28.77 -5.40
N ASN A 243 0.76 29.24 -5.47
CA ASN A 243 0.22 30.24 -4.54
C ASN A 243 -0.19 29.61 -3.20
N LEU A 244 -0.35 28.29 -3.14
CA LEU A 244 -0.75 27.55 -1.94
C LEU A 244 0.44 27.35 -1.00
N MET A 245 1.00 28.43 -0.46
CA MET A 245 2.26 28.41 0.29
C MET A 245 2.17 27.66 1.63
N VAL A 246 0.96 27.47 2.16
CA VAL A 246 0.71 26.68 3.38
C VAL A 246 0.42 25.21 3.11
N LEU A 247 0.48 24.78 1.84
CA LEU A 247 0.22 23.40 1.43
C LEU A 247 1.29 22.47 2.01
N SER A 248 0.85 21.55 2.85
CA SER A 248 1.71 20.55 3.50
C SER A 248 1.42 19.14 3.00
N ARG A 249 0.18 18.86 2.61
CA ARG A 249 -0.27 17.57 2.08
C ARG A 249 -0.85 17.75 0.70
N PHE A 250 -0.20 17.16 -0.29
CA PHE A 250 -0.62 17.24 -1.69
C PHE A 250 -0.73 15.84 -2.30
N GLY A 251 -1.96 15.37 -2.49
CA GLY A 251 -2.25 14.07 -3.07
C GLY A 251 -2.42 14.16 -4.58
N ILE A 252 -1.42 13.75 -5.36
CA ILE A 252 -1.45 13.79 -6.84
C ILE A 252 -1.10 12.46 -7.52
N ARG A 253 -0.87 11.41 -6.75
CA ARG A 253 -0.61 10.07 -7.27
C ARG A 253 -1.81 9.47 -8.02
N TYR A 254 -1.56 8.47 -8.86
CA TYR A 254 -2.55 7.80 -9.68
C TYR A 254 -3.34 8.79 -10.55
N ASN A 255 -2.60 9.50 -11.40
CA ASN A 255 -3.13 10.44 -12.40
C ASN A 255 -2.41 10.18 -13.74
N GLN A 256 -2.55 11.09 -14.69
CA GLN A 256 -1.90 11.04 -16.01
C GLN A 256 -0.93 12.21 -16.20
N LEU A 257 -0.37 12.74 -15.10
CA LEU A 257 0.48 13.92 -15.13
C LEU A 257 1.75 13.64 -15.94
N THR A 258 2.02 14.49 -16.92
CA THR A 258 3.26 14.42 -17.73
C THR A 258 4.38 15.26 -17.15
N ALA A 259 4.04 16.31 -16.39
CA ALA A 259 4.95 17.22 -15.72
C ALA A 259 4.27 17.83 -14.48
N VAL A 260 5.08 18.49 -13.66
CA VAL A 260 4.65 19.27 -12.50
C VAL A 260 5.11 20.72 -12.70
N PRO A 261 4.29 21.74 -12.40
CA PRO A 261 4.64 23.14 -12.64
C PRO A 261 5.79 23.58 -11.74
N LYS A 262 6.67 24.43 -12.29
CA LYS A 262 7.83 24.97 -11.56
C LYS A 262 7.43 25.75 -10.32
N SER A 263 6.28 26.44 -10.37
CA SER A 263 5.74 27.24 -9.27
C SER A 263 5.48 26.43 -8.00
N LEU A 264 5.36 25.10 -8.09
CA LEU A 264 5.22 24.23 -6.92
C LEU A 264 6.42 24.37 -5.96
N SER A 265 7.57 24.90 -6.41
CA SER A 265 8.70 25.20 -5.52
C SER A 265 8.41 26.23 -4.43
N ASN A 266 7.30 26.96 -4.53
CA ASN A 266 6.84 27.87 -3.49
C ASN A 266 6.16 27.15 -2.31
N CYS A 267 5.72 25.90 -2.49
CA CYS A 267 5.06 25.09 -1.47
C CYS A 267 6.08 24.41 -0.55
N VAL A 268 6.84 25.22 0.19
CA VAL A 268 8.01 24.77 0.98
C VAL A 268 7.66 23.91 2.21
N LEU A 269 6.38 23.83 2.58
CA LEU A 269 5.90 23.05 3.74
C LEU A 269 5.57 21.59 3.39
N ILE A 270 5.74 21.16 2.14
CA ILE A 270 5.52 19.77 1.74
C ILE A 270 6.54 18.85 2.45
N THR A 271 6.01 17.88 3.19
CA THR A 271 6.82 16.87 3.91
C THR A 271 6.97 15.57 3.15
N ASP A 272 5.97 15.26 2.31
CA ASP A 272 5.88 14.02 1.55
C ASP A 272 5.47 14.36 0.12
N PHE A 273 6.40 14.21 -0.82
CA PHE A 273 6.14 14.46 -2.23
C PHE A 273 5.96 13.13 -2.96
N ASN A 274 4.72 12.83 -3.35
CA ASN A 274 4.35 11.58 -3.98
C ASN A 274 3.61 11.82 -5.31
N VAL A 275 4.29 11.49 -6.41
CA VAL A 275 3.76 11.52 -7.79
C VAL A 275 3.62 10.11 -8.38
N GLU A 276 3.52 9.09 -7.54
CA GLU A 276 3.42 7.68 -7.95
C GLU A 276 2.33 7.46 -9.02
N SER A 277 2.59 6.55 -9.96
CA SER A 277 1.62 6.15 -10.99
C SER A 277 1.11 7.36 -11.78
N ASN A 278 2.05 8.04 -12.43
CA ASN A 278 1.81 9.12 -13.38
C ASN A 278 2.67 8.86 -14.64
N LEU A 279 2.75 9.84 -15.53
CA LEU A 279 3.53 9.79 -16.77
C LEU A 279 4.72 10.77 -16.72
N VAL A 280 5.15 11.17 -15.52
CA VAL A 280 6.19 12.19 -15.33
C VAL A 280 7.53 11.63 -15.78
N SER A 281 8.24 12.36 -16.63
CA SER A 281 9.57 11.96 -17.12
C SER A 281 10.70 12.78 -16.50
N GLN A 282 10.41 14.01 -16.07
CA GLN A 282 11.36 14.93 -15.42
C GLN A 282 10.63 15.84 -14.42
N LEU A 283 11.36 16.30 -13.41
CA LEU A 283 10.91 17.35 -12.50
C LEU A 283 11.57 18.69 -12.86
N PRO A 284 10.93 19.84 -12.60
CA PRO A 284 11.57 21.14 -12.73
C PRO A 284 12.86 21.24 -11.90
N GLU A 285 13.88 21.86 -12.48
CA GLU A 285 15.17 22.05 -11.82
C GLU A 285 15.00 22.84 -10.50
N GLY A 286 15.58 22.31 -9.43
CA GLY A 286 15.54 22.94 -8.10
C GLY A 286 14.24 22.73 -7.33
N LEU A 287 13.22 22.07 -7.90
CA LEU A 287 11.94 21.81 -7.21
C LEU A 287 12.17 21.06 -5.91
N LEU A 288 12.87 19.92 -5.94
CA LEU A 288 13.10 19.12 -4.73
C LEU A 288 13.98 19.85 -3.70
N ALA A 289 14.91 20.68 -4.15
CA ALA A 289 15.76 21.47 -3.25
C ALA A 289 14.99 22.58 -2.52
N SER A 290 13.83 22.99 -3.04
CA SER A 290 12.97 24.00 -2.40
C SER A 290 12.14 23.43 -1.24
N PHE A 291 11.89 22.12 -1.21
CA PHE A 291 11.14 21.46 -0.15
C PHE A 291 12.04 21.24 1.07
N THR A 292 12.18 22.28 1.89
CA THR A 292 13.10 22.31 3.04
C THR A 292 12.72 21.37 4.19
N ASN A 293 11.53 20.77 4.15
CA ASN A 293 11.04 19.80 5.14
C ASN A 293 10.69 18.44 4.52
N LEU A 294 11.22 18.11 3.34
CA LEU A 294 10.89 16.87 2.65
C LEU A 294 11.53 15.67 3.35
N HIS A 295 10.71 14.74 3.83
CA HIS A 295 11.13 13.50 4.50
C HIS A 295 11.02 12.29 3.57
N THR A 296 9.94 12.21 2.79
CA THR A 296 9.65 11.10 1.89
C THR A 296 9.50 11.59 0.46
N LEU A 297 10.20 10.94 -0.47
CA LEU A 297 10.10 11.19 -1.91
C LEU A 297 9.68 9.93 -2.64
N THR A 298 8.51 9.94 -3.27
CA THR A 298 8.00 8.82 -4.06
C THR A 298 7.76 9.26 -5.50
N LEU A 299 8.61 8.76 -6.41
CA LEU A 299 8.55 8.96 -7.85
C LEU A 299 8.29 7.64 -8.59
N SER A 300 7.81 6.61 -7.90
CA SER A 300 7.62 5.27 -8.46
C SER A 300 6.58 5.24 -9.58
N ARG A 301 6.67 4.24 -10.47
CA ARG A 301 5.67 4.01 -11.54
C ARG A 301 5.47 5.25 -12.41
N ASN A 302 6.56 5.76 -12.97
CA ASN A 302 6.60 6.93 -13.83
C ASN A 302 7.51 6.66 -15.05
N ASN A 303 7.80 7.69 -15.83
CA ASN A 303 8.62 7.61 -17.04
C ASN A 303 10.01 8.24 -16.86
N PHE A 304 10.57 8.24 -15.64
CA PHE A 304 11.90 8.80 -15.41
C PHE A 304 12.96 7.96 -16.11
N ALA A 305 13.64 8.53 -17.10
CA ALA A 305 14.80 7.92 -17.76
C ALA A 305 16.14 8.26 -17.07
N SER A 306 16.13 9.29 -16.22
CA SER A 306 17.28 9.77 -15.45
C SER A 306 16.83 10.30 -14.09
N TYR A 307 17.78 10.46 -13.17
CA TYR A 307 17.54 11.14 -11.90
C TYR A 307 17.06 12.60 -12.08
N PRO A 308 16.25 13.14 -11.15
CA PRO A 308 15.87 14.56 -11.13
C PRO A 308 17.07 15.51 -11.12
N SER A 309 17.00 16.57 -11.93
CA SER A 309 18.02 17.63 -12.00
C SER A 309 17.99 18.52 -10.76
N GLY A 310 19.13 19.13 -10.39
CA GLY A 310 19.25 19.98 -9.19
C GLY A 310 20.34 19.54 -8.20
N GLY A 311 21.08 18.48 -8.53
CA GLY A 311 22.26 18.05 -7.78
C GLY A 311 21.96 17.56 -6.35
N PRO A 312 23.00 17.47 -5.49
CA PRO A 312 22.89 16.81 -4.18
C PRO A 312 22.09 17.59 -3.12
N ALA A 313 21.88 18.89 -3.33
CA ALA A 313 21.14 19.74 -2.40
C ALA A 313 19.68 19.28 -2.22
N GLN A 314 19.13 18.59 -3.23
CA GLN A 314 17.75 18.09 -3.27
C GLN A 314 17.43 17.04 -2.19
N PHE A 315 18.44 16.34 -1.66
CA PHE A 315 18.24 15.17 -0.79
C PHE A 315 18.72 15.41 0.64
N THR A 316 18.92 16.67 1.04
CA THR A 316 19.52 17.02 2.34
C THR A 316 18.69 16.61 3.55
N THR A 317 17.36 16.62 3.43
CA THR A 317 16.41 16.28 4.50
C THR A 317 15.74 14.92 4.32
N VAL A 318 15.84 14.34 3.12
CA VAL A 318 15.08 13.15 2.74
C VAL A 318 15.63 11.93 3.46
N THR A 319 14.71 11.13 4.01
CA THR A 319 15.01 9.89 4.74
C THR A 319 14.73 8.64 3.90
N SER A 320 13.76 8.74 2.98
CA SER A 320 13.31 7.64 2.15
C SER A 320 13.02 8.11 0.72
N ILE A 321 13.61 7.41 -0.25
CA ILE A 321 13.41 7.63 -1.68
C ILE A 321 12.89 6.35 -2.32
N ASN A 322 11.75 6.44 -3.00
CA ASN A 322 11.22 5.37 -3.82
C ASN A 322 11.11 5.83 -5.29
N MET A 323 11.88 5.20 -6.17
CA MET A 323 11.85 5.40 -7.62
C MET A 323 11.63 4.07 -8.37
N GLU A 324 10.95 3.11 -7.73
CA GLU A 324 10.60 1.81 -8.33
C GLU A 324 9.85 1.98 -9.66
N HIS A 325 10.04 1.06 -10.60
CA HIS A 325 9.24 0.98 -11.83
C HIS A 325 9.38 2.26 -12.67
N ASN A 326 10.62 2.51 -13.11
CA ASN A 326 11.00 3.62 -13.99
C ASN A 326 11.98 3.11 -15.05
N GLN A 327 12.57 4.02 -15.82
CA GLN A 327 13.52 3.72 -16.90
C GLN A 327 14.93 4.23 -16.57
N ILE A 328 15.26 4.38 -15.28
CA ILE A 328 16.53 4.96 -14.85
C ILE A 328 17.66 3.96 -15.09
N ASN A 329 18.66 4.37 -15.87
CA ASN A 329 19.79 3.50 -16.22
C ASN A 329 21.06 3.73 -15.39
N LYS A 330 21.13 4.85 -14.65
CA LYS A 330 22.29 5.23 -13.83
C LYS A 330 21.90 6.15 -12.68
N ILE A 331 22.51 5.90 -11.52
CA ILE A 331 22.55 6.84 -10.39
C ILE A 331 23.75 7.79 -10.60
N PRO A 332 23.57 9.12 -10.65
CA PRO A 332 24.67 10.06 -10.86
C PRO A 332 25.68 10.03 -9.70
N PHE A 333 26.97 10.16 -10.01
CA PHE A 333 28.02 10.28 -9.01
C PHE A 333 27.79 11.53 -8.14
N GLY A 334 27.93 11.38 -6.83
CA GLY A 334 27.81 12.47 -5.86
C GLY A 334 26.38 12.87 -5.52
N ILE A 335 25.35 12.27 -6.13
CA ILE A 335 23.95 12.74 -5.99
C ILE A 335 23.45 12.70 -4.54
N PHE A 336 23.98 11.78 -3.73
CA PHE A 336 23.65 11.65 -2.31
C PHE A 336 24.75 12.16 -1.37
N SER A 337 25.78 12.84 -1.88
CA SER A 337 26.90 13.37 -1.07
C SER A 337 26.48 14.32 0.06
N ARG A 338 25.29 14.91 -0.01
CA ARG A 338 24.71 15.78 1.03
C ARG A 338 23.52 15.16 1.76
N ALA A 339 23.16 13.92 1.46
CA ALA A 339 22.00 13.24 2.02
C ALA A 339 22.34 12.60 3.37
N LYS A 340 22.34 13.43 4.43
CA LYS A 340 22.78 13.03 5.77
C LYS A 340 21.80 12.14 6.54
N HIS A 341 20.59 11.97 6.02
CA HIS A 341 19.50 11.24 6.69
C HIS A 341 18.92 10.11 5.83
N LEU A 342 19.48 9.88 4.63
CA LEU A 342 18.93 8.93 3.67
C LEU A 342 19.17 7.49 4.14
N SER A 343 18.11 6.89 4.67
CA SER A 343 18.10 5.54 5.23
C SER A 343 17.52 4.49 4.30
N LYS A 344 16.65 4.89 3.37
CA LYS A 344 15.97 3.97 2.46
C LYS A 344 16.05 4.43 1.01
N LEU A 345 16.50 3.55 0.14
CA LEU A 345 16.51 3.77 -1.30
C LEU A 345 15.94 2.56 -2.02
N ASN A 346 14.78 2.74 -2.65
CA ASN A 346 14.17 1.75 -3.53
C ASN A 346 14.30 2.18 -5.00
N MET A 347 15.06 1.39 -5.76
CA MET A 347 15.29 1.52 -7.21
C MET A 347 14.90 0.23 -7.95
N LYS A 348 14.02 -0.60 -7.36
CA LYS A 348 13.57 -1.83 -7.98
C LYS A 348 12.91 -1.58 -9.34
N GLU A 349 12.99 -2.52 -10.28
CA GLU A 349 12.32 -2.42 -11.60
C GLU A 349 12.76 -1.16 -12.35
N ASN A 350 14.07 -1.05 -12.59
CA ASN A 350 14.69 0.02 -13.38
C ASN A 350 15.63 -0.59 -14.43
N GLN A 351 16.47 0.24 -15.06
CA GLN A 351 17.42 -0.18 -16.09
C GLN A 351 18.87 0.01 -15.63
N LEU A 352 19.13 -0.01 -14.32
CA LEU A 352 20.46 0.28 -13.77
C LEU A 352 21.50 -0.72 -14.27
N THR A 353 22.54 -0.23 -14.93
CA THR A 353 23.64 -1.05 -15.46
C THR A 353 24.85 -1.12 -14.52
N SER A 354 24.99 -0.11 -13.66
CA SER A 354 26.06 0.00 -12.67
C SER A 354 25.67 0.93 -11.51
N LEU A 355 26.33 0.74 -10.38
CA LEU A 355 26.29 1.66 -9.24
C LEU A 355 27.44 2.68 -9.34
N PRO A 356 27.28 3.89 -8.79
CA PRO A 356 28.31 4.91 -8.82
C PRO A 356 29.44 4.57 -7.83
N LEU A 357 30.63 5.15 -8.06
CA LEU A 357 31.84 4.88 -7.26
C LEU A 357 31.94 5.71 -5.97
N ASP A 358 30.85 6.33 -5.53
CA ASP A 358 30.77 7.10 -4.29
C ASP A 358 29.74 6.53 -3.31
N LEU A 359 29.46 5.21 -3.38
CA LEU A 359 28.61 4.53 -2.39
C LEU A 359 29.12 4.76 -0.96
N GLY A 360 30.43 5.02 -0.79
CA GLY A 360 31.03 5.40 0.49
C GLY A 360 30.42 6.62 1.17
N THR A 361 29.63 7.42 0.45
CA THR A 361 28.92 8.58 1.02
C THR A 361 27.55 8.21 1.62
N TRP A 362 27.00 7.02 1.36
CA TRP A 362 25.64 6.64 1.77
C TRP A 362 25.62 5.98 3.16
N THR A 363 26.39 6.51 4.11
CA THR A 363 26.70 5.86 5.40
C THR A 363 25.50 5.69 6.33
N THR A 364 24.38 6.37 6.06
CA THR A 364 23.13 6.26 6.83
C THR A 364 22.14 5.26 6.25
N MET A 365 22.48 4.61 5.13
CA MET A 365 21.61 3.65 4.46
C MET A 365 21.36 2.41 5.33
N VAL A 366 20.09 2.06 5.49
CA VAL A 366 19.60 0.89 6.23
C VAL A 366 18.94 -0.11 5.27
N GLU A 367 18.23 0.37 4.25
CA GLU A 367 17.53 -0.45 3.27
C GLU A 367 17.86 0.00 1.85
N LEU A 368 18.47 -0.90 1.08
CA LEU A 368 18.84 -0.67 -0.32
C LEU A 368 18.22 -1.75 -1.20
N ASN A 369 17.22 -1.35 -2.00
CA ASN A 369 16.56 -2.23 -2.95
C ASN A 369 16.92 -1.85 -4.38
N LEU A 370 17.62 -2.75 -5.05
CA LEU A 370 18.11 -2.65 -6.43
C LEU A 370 17.61 -3.82 -7.29
N GLY A 371 16.56 -4.53 -6.84
CA GLY A 371 16.05 -5.71 -7.53
C GLY A 371 15.53 -5.40 -8.95
N THR A 372 15.49 -6.40 -9.83
CA THR A 372 14.99 -6.28 -11.21
C THR A 372 15.67 -5.12 -11.96
N ASN A 373 16.98 -5.24 -12.18
CA ASN A 373 17.82 -4.28 -12.88
C ASN A 373 18.81 -5.01 -13.81
N GLN A 374 19.81 -4.31 -14.34
CA GLN A 374 20.81 -4.85 -15.27
C GLN A 374 22.23 -4.81 -14.66
N LEU A 375 22.34 -4.87 -13.33
CA LEU A 375 23.63 -4.76 -12.63
C LEU A 375 24.48 -5.99 -12.90
N SER A 376 25.69 -5.78 -13.42
CA SER A 376 26.68 -6.85 -13.68
C SER A 376 27.73 -6.98 -12.58
N LYS A 377 27.89 -5.95 -11.74
CA LYS A 377 28.85 -5.91 -10.63
C LYS A 377 28.38 -4.96 -9.52
N ILE A 378 28.84 -5.24 -8.31
CA ILE A 378 28.76 -4.34 -7.15
C ILE A 378 30.18 -3.82 -6.86
N PRO A 379 30.39 -2.50 -6.67
CA PRO A 379 31.71 -1.95 -6.37
C PRO A 379 32.14 -2.26 -4.92
N ASP A 380 33.45 -2.31 -4.68
CA ASP A 380 34.03 -2.62 -3.36
C ASP A 380 33.62 -1.62 -2.27
N ASP A 381 33.28 -0.39 -2.66
CA ASP A 381 32.75 0.69 -1.82
C ASP A 381 31.46 0.33 -1.07
N ILE A 382 30.79 -0.77 -1.44
CA ILE A 382 29.65 -1.28 -0.67
C ILE A 382 29.99 -1.48 0.82
N GLN A 383 31.26 -1.77 1.14
CA GLN A 383 31.75 -1.96 2.51
C GLN A 383 31.50 -0.79 3.47
N TYR A 384 31.32 0.41 2.93
CA TYR A 384 31.09 1.60 3.74
C TYR A 384 29.64 1.74 4.21
N LEU A 385 28.71 0.93 3.69
CA LEU A 385 27.30 0.91 4.12
C LEU A 385 27.12 0.13 5.44
N VAL A 386 27.87 0.52 6.47
CA VAL A 386 27.97 -0.23 7.74
C VAL A 386 26.65 -0.32 8.52
N CYS A 387 25.68 0.57 8.23
CA CYS A 387 24.33 0.58 8.80
C CYS A 387 23.32 -0.28 8.01
N LEU A 388 23.73 -0.86 6.87
CA LEU A 388 22.81 -1.54 5.97
C LEU A 388 22.32 -2.85 6.59
N GLU A 389 21.00 -2.95 6.79
CA GLU A 389 20.32 -4.13 7.33
C GLU A 389 19.68 -4.98 6.23
N VAL A 390 19.21 -4.34 5.15
CA VAL A 390 18.49 -5.02 4.06
C VAL A 390 19.11 -4.63 2.73
N LEU A 391 19.62 -5.63 2.01
CA LEU A 391 20.15 -5.49 0.66
C LEU A 391 19.42 -6.44 -0.29
N THR A 392 18.67 -5.87 -1.23
CA THR A 392 17.96 -6.61 -2.28
C THR A 392 18.61 -6.35 -3.63
N LEU A 393 19.13 -7.41 -4.24
CA LEU A 393 19.83 -7.45 -5.51
C LEU A 393 19.23 -8.49 -6.47
N SER A 394 18.04 -9.00 -6.17
CA SER A 394 17.37 -10.05 -6.95
C SER A 394 17.13 -9.64 -8.40
N ASN A 395 17.06 -10.61 -9.31
CA ASN A 395 16.83 -10.42 -10.74
C ASN A 395 17.78 -9.37 -11.37
N ASN A 396 19.07 -9.69 -11.37
CA ASN A 396 20.14 -8.88 -11.95
C ASN A 396 21.09 -9.78 -12.77
N LEU A 397 22.23 -9.24 -13.20
CA LEU A 397 23.20 -9.93 -14.05
C LEU A 397 24.51 -10.25 -13.29
N LEU A 398 24.47 -10.32 -11.96
CA LEU A 398 25.67 -10.48 -11.12
C LEU A 398 26.28 -11.87 -11.31
N ARG A 399 27.59 -11.93 -11.56
CA ARG A 399 28.36 -13.19 -11.62
C ARG A 399 29.12 -13.51 -10.34
N ARG A 400 29.49 -12.46 -9.60
CA ARG A 400 30.23 -12.54 -8.33
C ARG A 400 29.86 -11.36 -7.46
N LEU A 401 30.03 -11.54 -6.16
CA LEU A 401 30.03 -10.47 -5.17
C LEU A 401 31.48 -10.07 -4.84
N PRO A 402 31.74 -8.80 -4.50
CA PRO A 402 33.04 -8.40 -3.95
C PRO A 402 33.24 -9.03 -2.57
N SER A 403 34.49 -9.36 -2.20
CA SER A 403 34.81 -9.88 -0.86
C SER A 403 34.46 -8.87 0.24
N THR A 404 34.48 -7.58 -0.09
CA THR A 404 34.15 -6.49 0.83
C THR A 404 32.69 -6.47 1.27
N ILE A 405 31.81 -7.28 0.65
CA ILE A 405 30.42 -7.48 1.12
C ILE A 405 30.38 -7.96 2.58
N GLY A 406 31.39 -8.72 3.02
CA GLY A 406 31.49 -9.22 4.40
C GLY A 406 31.65 -8.12 5.46
N ASN A 407 31.93 -6.88 5.07
CA ASN A 407 32.06 -5.75 5.99
C ASN A 407 30.70 -5.12 6.37
N LEU A 408 29.59 -5.57 5.78
CA LEU A 408 28.23 -5.12 6.11
C LEU A 408 27.75 -5.74 7.44
N ALA A 409 28.38 -5.34 8.55
CA ALA A 409 28.19 -5.99 9.85
C ALA A 409 26.76 -5.95 10.40
N ALA A 410 25.93 -5.00 9.97
CA ALA A 410 24.53 -4.88 10.36
C ALA A 410 23.57 -5.69 9.45
N LEU A 411 24.06 -6.34 8.38
CA LEU A 411 23.19 -6.95 7.37
C LEU A 411 22.41 -8.14 7.94
N ARG A 412 21.09 -8.08 7.78
CA ARG A 412 20.12 -9.09 8.25
C ARG A 412 19.45 -9.82 7.10
N VAL A 413 19.23 -9.14 5.99
CA VAL A 413 18.60 -9.71 4.80
C VAL A 413 19.49 -9.44 3.59
N LEU A 414 19.89 -10.53 2.92
CA LEU A 414 20.57 -10.48 1.64
C LEU A 414 19.78 -11.31 0.63
N ASP A 415 19.22 -10.63 -0.35
CA ASP A 415 18.49 -11.23 -1.46
C ASP A 415 19.26 -11.08 -2.77
N LEU A 416 19.65 -12.21 -3.35
CA LEU A 416 20.43 -12.38 -4.57
C LEU A 416 19.73 -13.34 -5.55
N GLU A 417 18.44 -13.59 -5.35
CA GLU A 417 17.63 -14.46 -6.22
C GLU A 417 17.76 -14.08 -7.70
N GLU A 418 17.63 -15.03 -8.62
CA GLU A 418 17.62 -14.78 -10.06
C GLU A 418 18.83 -13.96 -10.55
N ASN A 419 20.04 -14.41 -10.24
CA ASN A 419 21.28 -13.83 -10.75
C ASN A 419 22.06 -14.86 -11.56
N ARG A 420 23.34 -14.60 -11.82
CA ARG A 420 24.24 -15.51 -12.55
C ARG A 420 25.46 -15.86 -11.69
N LEU A 421 25.28 -15.95 -10.37
CA LEU A 421 26.39 -16.13 -9.43
C LEU A 421 27.02 -17.51 -9.61
N ASP A 422 28.33 -17.54 -9.89
CA ASP A 422 29.11 -18.77 -10.02
C ASP A 422 29.51 -19.33 -8.64
N SER A 423 29.73 -18.43 -7.68
CA SER A 423 30.12 -18.74 -6.30
C SER A 423 29.78 -17.58 -5.35
N LEU A 424 29.74 -17.89 -4.05
CA LEU A 424 29.72 -16.89 -2.98
C LEU A 424 31.14 -16.70 -2.41
N PRO A 425 31.55 -15.47 -2.05
CA PRO A 425 32.84 -15.23 -1.39
C PRO A 425 32.85 -15.85 0.02
N ASN A 426 34.03 -16.23 0.52
CA ASN A 426 34.18 -16.77 1.89
C ASN A 426 33.80 -15.74 2.95
N GLU A 427 33.98 -14.46 2.65
CA GLU A 427 33.65 -13.32 3.50
C GLU A 427 32.16 -13.21 3.79
N ILE A 428 31.28 -13.96 3.10
CA ILE A 428 29.87 -14.06 3.47
C ILE A 428 29.71 -14.50 4.94
N GLY A 429 30.61 -15.35 5.45
CA GLY A 429 30.61 -15.80 6.84
C GLY A 429 30.92 -14.70 7.87
N HIS A 430 31.34 -13.51 7.44
CA HIS A 430 31.52 -12.35 8.33
C HIS A 430 30.19 -11.66 8.69
N LEU A 431 29.12 -11.92 7.94
CA LEU A 431 27.79 -11.33 8.13
C LEU A 431 27.03 -11.99 9.30
N ARG A 432 27.58 -11.89 10.52
CA ARG A 432 27.07 -12.63 11.69
C ARG A 432 25.64 -12.26 12.12
N GLN A 433 25.13 -11.11 11.67
CA GLN A 433 23.75 -10.68 11.92
C GLN A 433 22.75 -11.17 10.85
N LEU A 434 23.22 -11.88 9.82
CA LEU A 434 22.38 -12.32 8.72
C LEU A 434 21.34 -13.33 9.20
N GLN A 435 20.07 -13.02 8.94
CA GLN A 435 18.90 -13.82 9.29
C GLN A 435 18.32 -14.53 8.05
N LYS A 436 18.35 -13.85 6.91
CA LYS A 436 17.82 -14.36 5.64
C LYS A 436 18.83 -14.21 4.53
N LEU A 437 19.19 -15.35 3.92
CA LEU A 437 20.01 -15.43 2.72
C LEU A 437 19.22 -16.11 1.60
N VAL A 438 18.99 -15.38 0.51
CA VAL A 438 18.33 -15.90 -0.69
C VAL A 438 19.32 -15.86 -1.84
N VAL A 439 19.68 -17.02 -2.38
CA VAL A 439 20.55 -17.19 -3.55
C VAL A 439 19.94 -18.18 -4.55
N GLN A 440 18.62 -18.33 -4.52
CA GLN A 440 17.85 -19.16 -5.43
C GLN A 440 18.04 -18.74 -6.89
N SER A 441 17.89 -19.67 -7.83
CA SER A 441 17.96 -19.42 -9.27
C SER A 441 19.27 -18.72 -9.68
N ASN A 442 20.39 -19.38 -9.37
CA ASN A 442 21.75 -18.94 -9.68
C ASN A 442 22.56 -20.08 -10.33
N GLN A 443 23.89 -19.93 -10.43
CA GLN A 443 24.78 -20.91 -11.06
C GLN A 443 25.76 -21.53 -10.05
N LEU A 444 25.42 -21.52 -8.75
CA LEU A 444 26.31 -21.96 -7.69
C LEU A 444 26.58 -23.46 -7.79
N THR A 445 27.86 -23.83 -7.72
CA THR A 445 28.29 -25.24 -7.71
C THR A 445 28.58 -25.77 -6.31
N ASN A 446 28.90 -24.88 -5.37
CA ASN A 446 29.16 -25.17 -3.97
C ASN A 446 28.82 -23.95 -3.11
N LEU A 447 28.50 -24.17 -1.84
CA LEU A 447 28.48 -23.12 -0.81
C LEU A 447 29.85 -23.08 -0.10
N PRO A 448 30.35 -21.89 0.29
CA PRO A 448 31.58 -21.79 1.06
C PRO A 448 31.36 -22.37 2.48
N ARG A 449 32.38 -23.05 3.02
CA ARG A 449 32.38 -23.56 4.41
C ARG A 449 32.07 -22.47 5.44
N ALA A 450 32.45 -21.24 5.13
CA ALA A 450 32.19 -20.06 5.94
C ALA A 450 30.69 -19.78 6.19
N ILE A 451 29.77 -20.42 5.45
CA ILE A 451 28.33 -20.34 5.73
C ILE A 451 28.01 -20.74 7.18
N GLY A 452 28.76 -21.68 7.76
CA GLY A 452 28.56 -22.12 9.15
C GLY A 452 28.84 -21.04 10.21
N TYR A 453 29.43 -19.91 9.83
CA TYR A 453 29.60 -18.77 10.76
C TYR A 453 28.34 -17.89 10.88
N LEU A 454 27.31 -18.13 10.07
CA LEU A 454 26.05 -17.36 10.09
C LEU A 454 25.10 -17.84 11.20
N SER A 455 25.54 -17.77 12.46
CA SER A 455 24.80 -18.32 13.61
C SER A 455 23.37 -17.80 13.78
N ASN A 456 23.04 -16.62 13.24
CA ASN A 456 21.72 -16.00 13.34
C ASN A 456 20.79 -16.34 12.15
N LEU A 457 21.25 -17.16 11.20
CA LEU A 457 20.51 -17.46 9.98
C LEU A 457 19.30 -18.34 10.30
N THR A 458 18.11 -17.87 9.94
CA THR A 458 16.84 -18.59 10.10
C THR A 458 16.29 -19.07 8.76
N TYR A 459 16.63 -18.40 7.67
CA TYR A 459 16.16 -18.71 6.33
C TYR A 459 17.32 -18.79 5.33
N LEU A 460 17.48 -19.95 4.70
CA LEU A 460 18.43 -20.17 3.62
C LEU A 460 17.70 -20.75 2.39
N SER A 461 17.70 -20.01 1.29
CA SER A 461 17.26 -20.55 -0.01
C SER A 461 18.42 -20.60 -1.00
N VAL A 462 18.74 -21.82 -1.43
CA VAL A 462 19.79 -22.16 -2.40
C VAL A 462 19.24 -23.08 -3.51
N GLY A 463 17.91 -23.08 -3.67
CA GLY A 463 17.24 -23.86 -4.71
C GLY A 463 17.58 -23.40 -6.12
N GLU A 464 17.27 -24.20 -7.13
CA GLU A 464 17.50 -23.88 -8.54
C GLU A 464 18.96 -23.44 -8.82
N ASN A 465 19.90 -24.27 -8.39
CA ASN A 465 21.34 -24.06 -8.57
C ASN A 465 22.00 -25.34 -9.12
N ASN A 466 23.33 -25.38 -9.18
CA ASN A 466 24.10 -26.53 -9.65
C ASN A 466 24.90 -27.18 -8.51
N LEU A 467 24.39 -27.15 -7.28
CA LEU A 467 25.13 -27.60 -6.09
C LEU A 467 25.48 -29.08 -6.16
N ASN A 468 26.77 -29.38 -5.98
CA ASN A 468 27.26 -30.76 -5.90
C ASN A 468 27.11 -31.34 -4.48
N GLN A 469 27.23 -30.48 -3.47
CA GLN A 469 27.18 -30.83 -2.06
C GLN A 469 26.76 -29.63 -1.21
N ILE A 470 26.22 -29.91 -0.03
CA ILE A 470 26.05 -28.95 1.06
C ILE A 470 27.22 -29.15 2.04
N PRO A 471 27.91 -28.09 2.49
CA PRO A 471 29.02 -28.21 3.43
C PRO A 471 28.57 -28.77 4.79
N GLU A 472 29.44 -29.55 5.45
CA GLU A 472 29.19 -30.11 6.78
C GLU A 472 28.94 -29.00 7.83
N GLU A 473 29.54 -27.84 7.62
CA GLU A 473 29.34 -26.65 8.45
C GLU A 473 27.89 -26.13 8.46
N ILE A 474 26.98 -26.65 7.60
CA ILE A 474 25.55 -26.34 7.74
C ILE A 474 24.99 -26.73 9.12
N GLY A 475 25.56 -27.76 9.75
CA GLY A 475 25.12 -28.22 11.06
C GLY A 475 25.38 -27.26 12.21
N THR A 476 26.19 -26.21 12.01
CA THR A 476 26.41 -25.16 13.01
C THR A 476 25.29 -24.09 13.01
N LEU A 477 24.39 -24.13 12.02
CA LEU A 477 23.27 -23.20 11.91
C LEU A 477 22.11 -23.63 12.81
N GLU A 478 22.31 -23.52 14.12
CA GLU A 478 21.33 -23.97 15.13
C GLU A 478 19.99 -23.23 15.05
N ASN A 479 19.99 -21.97 14.58
CA ASN A 479 18.79 -21.15 14.43
C ASN A 479 18.08 -21.33 13.07
N LEU A 480 18.57 -22.21 12.19
CA LEU A 480 17.99 -22.40 10.86
C LEU A 480 16.60 -23.03 10.96
N GLU A 481 15.58 -22.31 10.48
CA GLU A 481 14.18 -22.75 10.51
C GLU A 481 13.71 -23.24 9.14
N SER A 482 14.21 -22.64 8.06
CA SER A 482 13.80 -22.91 6.68
C SER A 482 15.00 -23.11 5.76
N LEU A 483 15.06 -24.26 5.09
CA LEU A 483 16.09 -24.62 4.13
C LEU A 483 15.49 -25.08 2.78
N TYR A 484 15.71 -24.30 1.74
CA TYR A 484 15.30 -24.65 0.37
C TYR A 484 16.51 -25.05 -0.45
N ILE A 485 16.60 -26.33 -0.82
CA ILE A 485 17.68 -26.89 -1.65
C ILE A 485 17.15 -27.57 -2.92
N ASN A 486 15.86 -27.41 -3.23
CA ASN A 486 15.22 -28.00 -4.39
C ASN A 486 15.90 -27.62 -5.71
N ASP A 487 15.66 -28.43 -6.75
CA ASP A 487 16.14 -28.16 -8.11
C ASP A 487 17.67 -28.00 -8.18
N ASN A 488 18.40 -28.84 -7.45
CA ASN A 488 19.84 -29.00 -7.58
C ASN A 488 20.16 -30.37 -8.21
N PRO A 489 20.30 -30.46 -9.55
CA PRO A 489 20.39 -31.73 -10.26
C PRO A 489 21.69 -32.49 -10.02
N ASN A 490 22.72 -31.84 -9.48
CA ASN A 490 24.00 -32.47 -9.14
C ASN A 490 24.10 -32.89 -7.65
N LEU A 491 23.05 -32.67 -6.87
CA LEU A 491 23.07 -32.92 -5.43
C LEU A 491 22.73 -34.38 -5.12
N HIS A 492 23.78 -35.20 -4.96
CA HIS A 492 23.66 -36.64 -4.73
C HIS A 492 23.66 -37.06 -3.26
N SER A 493 24.08 -36.18 -2.34
CA SER A 493 24.19 -36.46 -0.91
C SER A 493 23.93 -35.22 -0.07
N LEU A 494 23.59 -35.45 1.21
CA LEU A 494 23.48 -34.41 2.23
C LEU A 494 24.41 -34.77 3.40
N PRO A 495 25.06 -33.78 4.04
CA PRO A 495 25.92 -34.01 5.19
C PRO A 495 25.11 -34.52 6.41
N PHE A 496 25.71 -35.36 7.24
CA PHE A 496 25.05 -35.89 8.44
C PHE A 496 24.80 -34.78 9.47
N GLU A 497 25.66 -33.75 9.45
CA GLU A 497 25.62 -32.55 10.28
C GLU A 497 24.32 -31.77 10.09
N LEU A 498 23.62 -31.92 8.97
CA LEU A 498 22.30 -31.29 8.78
C LEU A 498 21.28 -31.74 9.83
N ALA A 499 21.45 -32.93 10.42
CA ALA A 499 20.63 -33.38 11.54
C ALA A 499 20.85 -32.60 12.85
N LEU A 500 21.90 -31.77 12.92
CA LEU A 500 22.20 -30.89 14.06
C LEU A 500 21.42 -29.56 14.00
N CYS A 501 20.79 -29.23 12.87
CA CYS A 501 19.88 -28.08 12.75
C CYS A 501 18.56 -28.38 13.48
N THR A 502 18.57 -28.32 14.81
CA THR A 502 17.46 -28.75 15.67
C THR A 502 16.19 -27.90 15.53
N ASN A 503 16.31 -26.65 15.08
CA ASN A 503 15.18 -25.75 14.83
C ASN A 503 14.62 -25.84 13.40
N LEU A 504 15.15 -26.72 12.54
CA LEU A 504 14.71 -26.84 11.16
C LEU A 504 13.27 -27.36 11.08
N GLN A 505 12.37 -26.51 10.59
CA GLN A 505 10.93 -26.80 10.46
C GLN A 505 10.54 -27.08 9.02
N ILE A 506 11.09 -26.30 8.09
CA ILE A 506 10.76 -26.36 6.66
C ILE A 506 12.01 -26.76 5.90
N MET A 507 11.89 -27.81 5.09
CA MET A 507 12.96 -28.23 4.19
C MET A 507 12.37 -28.61 2.83
N SER A 508 12.93 -28.09 1.75
CA SER A 508 12.55 -28.45 0.38
C SER A 508 13.70 -29.17 -0.31
N ILE A 509 13.46 -30.40 -0.77
CA ILE A 509 14.44 -31.28 -1.43
C ILE A 509 13.98 -31.79 -2.79
N GLU A 510 12.91 -31.18 -3.33
CA GLU A 510 12.31 -31.61 -4.58
C GLU A 510 13.32 -31.50 -5.73
N ASN A 511 13.24 -32.42 -6.70
CA ASN A 511 14.12 -32.45 -7.88
C ASN A 511 15.63 -32.52 -7.56
N CYS A 512 16.01 -33.04 -6.39
CA CYS A 512 17.38 -33.42 -6.07
C CYS A 512 17.54 -34.95 -6.18
N PRO A 513 18.54 -35.48 -6.91
CA PRO A 513 18.70 -36.93 -7.07
C PRO A 513 18.90 -37.68 -5.76
N LEU A 514 19.67 -37.10 -4.82
CA LEU A 514 19.98 -37.66 -3.50
C LEU A 514 20.31 -39.16 -3.50
N SER A 515 21.00 -39.63 -4.55
CA SER A 515 21.18 -41.06 -4.86
C SER A 515 21.99 -41.84 -3.82
N GLN A 516 22.66 -41.16 -2.88
CA GLN A 516 23.35 -41.80 -1.75
C GLN A 516 22.43 -42.07 -0.54
N ILE A 517 21.17 -41.61 -0.60
CA ILE A 517 20.14 -41.89 0.39
C ILE A 517 19.15 -42.89 -0.24
N PRO A 518 18.70 -43.94 0.48
CA PRO A 518 17.72 -44.87 -0.04
C PRO A 518 16.49 -44.16 -0.60
N ALA A 519 16.06 -44.54 -1.81
CA ALA A 519 14.99 -43.86 -2.54
C ALA A 519 13.66 -43.85 -1.76
N GLU A 520 13.39 -44.89 -0.95
CA GLU A 520 12.20 -44.95 -0.09
C GLU A 520 12.20 -43.83 0.97
N ILE A 521 13.38 -43.46 1.47
CA ILE A 521 13.55 -42.40 2.47
C ILE A 521 13.39 -41.04 1.82
N VAL A 522 14.01 -40.83 0.66
CA VAL A 522 13.88 -39.58 -0.11
C VAL A 522 12.42 -39.34 -0.51
N ASN A 523 11.74 -40.35 -1.04
CA ASN A 523 10.31 -40.29 -1.38
C ASN A 523 9.40 -40.09 -0.16
N GLY A 524 9.87 -40.50 1.02
CA GLY A 524 9.21 -40.27 2.30
C GLY A 524 9.25 -38.81 2.77
N GLY A 525 10.00 -37.96 2.06
CA GLY A 525 10.06 -36.52 2.30
C GLY A 525 11.17 -36.09 3.28
N PRO A 526 11.31 -34.78 3.46
CA PRO A 526 12.43 -34.19 4.20
C PRO A 526 12.58 -34.70 5.64
N SER A 527 11.47 -34.93 6.35
CA SER A 527 11.49 -35.41 7.74
C SER A 527 12.13 -36.80 7.86
N LEU A 528 11.87 -37.71 6.91
CA LEU A 528 12.48 -39.04 6.91
C LEU A 528 13.96 -38.99 6.52
N VAL A 529 14.33 -38.08 5.62
CA VAL A 529 15.73 -37.80 5.27
C VAL A 529 16.51 -37.32 6.51
N ILE A 530 15.98 -36.36 7.27
CA ILE A 530 16.62 -35.88 8.51
C ILE A 530 16.75 -37.02 9.54
N GLN A 531 15.72 -37.84 9.73
CA GLN A 531 15.81 -39.01 10.62
C GLN A 531 16.88 -40.02 10.17
N TYR A 532 16.98 -40.28 8.87
CA TYR A 532 18.02 -41.15 8.32
C TYR A 532 19.42 -40.60 8.59
N LEU A 533 19.64 -39.30 8.35
CA LEU A 533 20.91 -38.63 8.62
C LEU A 533 21.26 -38.72 10.12
N LYS A 534 20.28 -38.51 11.01
CA LYS A 534 20.46 -38.66 12.46
C LYS A 534 20.82 -40.09 12.88
N MET A 535 20.22 -41.11 12.26
CA MET A 535 20.51 -42.51 12.56
C MET A 535 21.83 -43.01 11.98
N LYS A 536 22.27 -42.50 10.83
CA LYS A 536 23.49 -42.98 10.15
C LYS A 536 24.72 -42.14 10.45
N GLY A 537 24.53 -40.91 10.92
CA GLY A 537 25.61 -40.03 11.32
C GLY A 537 26.38 -40.55 12.55
N PRO A 538 27.62 -40.08 12.74
CA PRO A 538 28.46 -40.45 13.88
C PRO A 538 27.91 -39.91 15.23
N TYR A 539 26.92 -39.02 15.21
CA TYR A 539 26.40 -38.28 16.37
C TYR A 539 25.28 -39.00 17.15
N ARG A 540 25.23 -40.34 17.12
CA ARG A 540 24.19 -41.17 17.75
C ARG A 540 24.02 -40.99 19.27
N THR A 541 24.89 -40.23 19.93
CA THR A 541 25.06 -40.22 21.39
C THR A 541 24.94 -38.83 22.04
N LEU A 542 24.44 -37.80 21.34
CA LEU A 542 24.14 -36.48 21.94
C LEU A 542 22.64 -36.23 22.08
#